data_AF-A0A5M8PEF4-F1
#
_entry.id   AF-A0A5M8PEF4-F1
#
_cell.length_a   1.000
_cell.length_b   1.000
_cell.length_c   1.000
_cell.angle_alpha   90.00
_cell.angle_beta   90.00
_cell.angle_gamma   90.00
#
_symmetry.space_group_name_H-M   'P 1'
#
loop_
_entity.id
_entity.type
_entity.pdbx_description
1 polymer ?
#
loop_
_entity_poly.entity_id
_entity_poly.type
_entity_poly.pdbx_seq_one_letter_code
_entity_poly.pdbx_strand_id
1 'polypeptide(L)'
;MKPVNPIGTSYQSPKWHSFLNPSNITVAQACNATALTPLCLRSLYGTYDYTPKVPGINKVGLTDYLGESNNRSDIYLFLQMFRPEAASEAYTFTFYIIANGSAQQTPDNATQLGAGTDLEGNLDAETLIAIDYPTPLIAFTTGGSLPFDPSASTTTDTNEPYLNWLNYVLAQPDLPQTISTSYGDDEQTEPYAYVTLAC
;
A
#
# COMPACT_ATOMS: atom_id res chain seq x y z
N MET A 1 15.28 -24.38 -14.00
CA MET A 1 15.21 -23.90 -12.60
C MET A 1 14.16 -24.74 -11.91
N LYS A 2 14.51 -25.43 -10.82
CA LYS A 2 13.53 -26.20 -10.02
C LYS A 2 12.75 -25.19 -9.19
N PRO A 3 11.40 -25.23 -9.18
CA PRO A 3 10.61 -24.38 -8.29
C PRO A 3 11.06 -24.66 -6.86
N VAL A 4 11.42 -23.60 -6.15
CA VAL A 4 11.65 -23.66 -4.71
C VAL A 4 10.32 -24.07 -4.11
N ASN A 5 10.36 -25.11 -3.28
CA ASN A 5 9.19 -25.70 -2.64
C ASN A 5 8.44 -24.58 -1.91
N PRO A 6 7.18 -24.27 -2.24
CA PRO A 6 6.42 -23.30 -1.48
C PRO A 6 6.37 -23.80 -0.04
N ILE A 7 6.64 -22.90 0.90
CA ILE A 7 6.47 -23.16 2.32
C ILE A 7 5.06 -23.76 2.50
N GLY A 8 5.01 -25.05 2.86
CA GLY A 8 3.79 -25.76 3.20
C GLY A 8 2.74 -25.89 2.09
N THR A 9 2.83 -26.94 1.27
CA THR A 9 1.69 -27.46 0.50
C THR A 9 0.61 -27.99 1.46
N SER A 10 -0.23 -27.09 1.98
CA SER A 10 -1.60 -27.31 2.50
C SER A 10 -2.06 -26.13 3.37
N TYR A 11 -1.88 -24.88 2.93
CA TYR A 11 -2.63 -23.80 3.57
C TYR A 11 -4.09 -23.87 3.10
N GLN A 12 -4.91 -24.55 3.89
CA GLN A 12 -6.36 -24.43 3.82
C GLN A 12 -6.69 -23.00 4.23
N SER A 13 -7.29 -22.20 3.33
CA SER A 13 -7.85 -20.88 3.68
C SER A 13 -8.56 -21.01 5.03
N PRO A 14 -8.24 -20.17 6.02
CA PRO A 14 -8.80 -20.34 7.33
C PRO A 14 -10.32 -20.21 7.16
N LYS A 15 -11.01 -21.19 7.73
CA LYS A 15 -12.43 -21.49 7.53
C LYS A 15 -13.37 -20.27 7.71
N TRP A 16 -12.90 -19.14 8.25
CA TRP A 16 -13.67 -17.92 8.48
C TRP A 16 -14.47 -17.41 7.26
N HIS A 17 -14.03 -17.66 6.03
CA HIS A 17 -14.76 -17.22 4.83
C HIS A 17 -16.03 -18.05 4.53
N SER A 18 -16.14 -19.29 5.04
CA SER A 18 -17.22 -20.22 4.65
C SER A 18 -18.32 -20.45 5.69
N PHE A 19 -18.22 -19.84 6.88
CA PHE A 19 -19.18 -20.08 7.98
C PHE A 19 -20.05 -18.89 8.37
N LEU A 20 -19.86 -17.71 7.81
CA LEU A 20 -20.59 -16.52 8.22
C LEU A 20 -21.46 -16.02 7.07
N ASN A 21 -22.77 -16.01 7.30
CA ASN A 21 -23.69 -15.27 6.45
C ASN A 21 -23.25 -13.79 6.53
N PRO A 22 -22.79 -13.17 5.44
CA PRO A 22 -22.06 -11.91 5.48
C PRO A 22 -22.73 -10.78 6.29
N SER A 23 -24.06 -10.78 6.29
CA SER A 23 -24.91 -9.76 6.90
C SER A 23 -24.91 -9.72 8.44
N ASN A 24 -24.25 -10.66 9.14
CA ASN A 24 -24.36 -10.83 10.60
C ASN A 24 -23.02 -10.90 11.36
N ILE A 25 -21.88 -10.63 10.74
CA ILE A 25 -20.60 -10.62 11.48
C ILE A 25 -20.52 -9.37 12.36
N THR A 26 -20.32 -9.57 13.66
CA THR A 26 -20.08 -8.46 14.60
C THR A 26 -18.60 -8.08 14.62
N VAL A 27 -18.28 -6.84 14.97
CA VAL A 27 -16.89 -6.37 15.17
C VAL A 27 -16.12 -7.28 16.13
N ALA A 28 -16.75 -7.71 17.22
CA ALA A 28 -16.13 -8.60 18.21
C ALA A 28 -15.78 -9.99 17.65
N GLN A 29 -16.48 -10.45 16.61
CA GLN A 29 -16.18 -11.71 15.93
C GLN A 29 -15.13 -11.52 14.83
N ALA A 30 -15.10 -10.36 14.19
CA ALA A 30 -14.20 -10.07 13.07
C ALA A 30 -12.80 -9.64 13.53
N CYS A 31 -12.68 -9.03 14.70
CA CYS A 31 -11.47 -8.33 15.13
C CYS A 31 -10.68 -9.05 16.22
N ASN A 32 -9.36 -9.08 16.03
CA ASN A 32 -8.37 -9.41 17.05
C ASN A 32 -7.46 -8.20 17.25
N ALA A 33 -7.40 -7.66 18.47
CA ALA A 33 -6.64 -6.43 18.77
C ALA A 33 -5.13 -6.54 18.49
N THR A 34 -4.58 -7.76 18.45
CA THR A 34 -3.16 -7.99 18.15
C THR A 34 -2.91 -8.37 16.70
N ALA A 35 -3.95 -8.53 15.88
CA ALA A 35 -3.87 -8.98 14.49
C ALA A 35 -5.08 -8.44 13.71
N LEU A 36 -4.96 -7.18 13.28
CA LEU A 36 -5.98 -6.55 12.45
C LEU A 36 -5.94 -7.13 11.04
N THR A 37 -7.12 -7.36 10.48
CA THR A 37 -7.29 -7.94 9.14
C THR A 37 -8.26 -7.07 8.32
N PRO A 38 -8.27 -7.19 6.98
CA PRO A 38 -9.28 -6.55 6.15
C PRO A 38 -10.72 -6.87 6.58
N LEU A 39 -10.99 -8.12 7.03
CA LEU A 39 -12.31 -8.49 7.57
C LEU A 39 -12.67 -7.66 8.81
N CYS A 40 -11.73 -7.49 9.74
CA CYS A 40 -11.93 -6.65 10.91
C CYS A 40 -12.21 -5.20 10.52
N LEU A 41 -11.37 -4.60 9.68
CA LEU A 41 -11.50 -3.19 9.28
C LEU A 41 -12.85 -2.94 8.57
N ARG A 42 -13.21 -3.80 7.61
CA ARG A 42 -14.47 -3.65 6.89
C ARG A 42 -15.70 -3.87 7.78
N SER A 43 -15.59 -4.74 8.78
CA SER A 43 -16.67 -4.95 9.77
C SER A 43 -16.77 -3.77 10.73
N LEU A 44 -15.63 -3.25 11.21
CA LEU A 44 -15.55 -2.12 12.13
C LEU A 44 -16.14 -0.84 11.52
N TYR A 45 -15.82 -0.59 10.24
CA TYR A 45 -16.27 0.60 9.52
C TYR A 45 -17.59 0.41 8.76
N GLY A 46 -18.24 -0.77 8.88
CA GLY A 46 -19.54 -1.03 8.24
C GLY A 46 -19.48 -1.07 6.71
N THR A 47 -18.33 -1.44 6.14
CA THR A 47 -18.12 -1.54 4.68
C THR A 47 -18.04 -2.98 4.19
N TYR A 48 -18.31 -3.96 5.06
CA TYR A 48 -18.14 -5.37 4.74
C TYR A 48 -19.01 -5.85 3.54
N ASP A 49 -20.26 -5.42 3.47
CA ASP A 49 -21.20 -5.69 2.38
C ASP A 49 -21.35 -4.49 1.41
N TYR A 50 -20.52 -3.45 1.57
CA TYR A 50 -20.52 -2.32 0.66
C TYR A 50 -20.10 -2.76 -0.74
N THR A 51 -20.91 -2.42 -1.72
CA THR A 51 -20.62 -2.62 -3.14
C THR A 51 -20.30 -1.25 -3.76
N PRO A 52 -19.08 -1.05 -4.29
CA PRO A 52 -18.73 0.16 -5.01
C PRO A 52 -19.70 0.44 -6.16
N LYS A 53 -20.17 1.69 -6.29
CA LYS A 53 -21.21 2.06 -7.25
C LYS A 53 -20.69 2.26 -8.68
N VAL A 54 -19.43 2.69 -8.80
CA VAL A 54 -18.80 3.05 -10.10
C VAL A 54 -17.34 2.58 -10.19
N PRO A 55 -17.02 1.32 -9.83
CA PRO A 55 -15.63 0.86 -9.66
C PRO A 55 -14.76 1.02 -10.91
N GLY A 56 -15.32 1.12 -12.12
CA GLY A 56 -14.54 1.39 -13.34
C GLY A 56 -14.30 2.87 -13.66
N ILE A 57 -14.80 3.79 -12.83
CA ILE A 57 -14.69 5.24 -13.00
C ILE A 57 -13.85 5.84 -11.87
N ASN A 58 -14.15 5.50 -10.62
CA ASN A 58 -13.32 5.94 -9.51
C ASN A 58 -12.00 5.16 -9.49
N LYS A 59 -10.92 5.85 -9.12
CA LYS A 59 -9.58 5.28 -8.96
C LYS A 59 -9.01 5.76 -7.62
N VAL A 60 -8.17 4.93 -7.02
CA VAL A 60 -7.43 5.27 -5.81
C VAL A 60 -5.95 5.29 -6.13
N GLY A 61 -5.25 6.30 -5.62
CA GLY A 61 -3.80 6.41 -5.68
C GLY A 61 -3.17 6.06 -4.34
N LEU A 62 -1.99 5.46 -4.36
CA LEU A 62 -1.06 5.39 -3.24
C LEU A 62 0.27 6.02 -3.63
N THR A 63 1.04 6.47 -2.64
CA THR A 63 2.34 7.11 -2.87
C THR A 63 3.43 6.36 -2.11
N ASP A 64 4.47 5.93 -2.81
CA ASP A 64 5.64 5.29 -2.20
C ASP A 64 6.86 6.21 -2.32
N TYR A 65 7.51 6.49 -1.19
CA TYR A 65 8.67 7.39 -1.12
C TYR A 65 9.95 6.73 -0.63
N LEU A 66 9.84 5.55 0.00
CA LEU A 66 10.94 4.89 0.71
C LEU A 66 11.86 4.05 -0.18
N GLY A 67 11.69 4.12 -1.51
CA GLY A 67 12.40 3.21 -2.44
C GLY A 67 11.95 1.74 -2.33
N GLU A 68 10.86 1.51 -1.62
CA GLU A 68 10.17 0.22 -1.51
C GLU A 68 9.23 0.00 -2.70
N SER A 69 8.90 -1.26 -2.95
CA SER A 69 8.00 -1.68 -4.03
C SER A 69 6.76 -2.35 -3.49
N ASN A 70 5.61 -2.10 -4.13
CA ASN A 70 4.42 -2.91 -3.91
C ASN A 70 4.59 -4.24 -4.68
N ASN A 71 5.09 -5.28 -4.00
CA ASN A 71 5.44 -6.54 -4.62
C ASN A 71 4.16 -7.34 -4.95
N ARG A 72 3.92 -7.55 -6.25
CA ARG A 72 2.70 -8.24 -6.71
C ARG A 72 2.55 -9.65 -6.14
N SER A 73 3.66 -10.36 -5.92
CA SER A 73 3.61 -11.73 -5.43
C SER A 73 3.25 -11.81 -3.95
N ASP A 74 3.73 -10.85 -3.14
CA ASP A 74 3.38 -10.75 -1.71
C ASP A 74 1.93 -10.30 -1.54
N ILE A 75 1.51 -9.26 -2.27
CA ILE A 75 0.12 -8.78 -2.31
C ILE A 75 -0.84 -9.90 -2.72
N TYR A 76 -0.47 -10.72 -3.71
CA TYR A 76 -1.29 -11.85 -4.12
C TYR A 76 -1.46 -12.88 -2.99
N LEU A 77 -0.39 -13.22 -2.26
CA LEU A 77 -0.45 -14.14 -1.13
C LEU A 77 -1.30 -13.58 0.01
N PHE A 78 -1.16 -12.29 0.31
CA PHE A 78 -1.99 -11.59 1.29
C PHE A 78 -3.47 -11.64 0.91
N LEU A 79 -3.81 -11.25 -0.32
CA LEU A 79 -5.20 -11.23 -0.78
C LEU A 79 -5.77 -12.64 -0.89
N GLN A 80 -4.99 -13.66 -1.27
CA GLN A 80 -5.45 -15.05 -1.19
C GLN A 80 -5.85 -15.47 0.23
N MET A 81 -5.20 -14.90 1.25
CA MET A 81 -5.52 -15.21 2.64
C MET A 81 -6.74 -14.40 3.15
N PHE A 82 -6.80 -13.10 2.84
CA PHE A 82 -7.72 -12.17 3.51
C PHE A 82 -8.84 -11.60 2.62
N ARG A 83 -8.70 -11.69 1.30
CA ARG A 83 -9.66 -11.16 0.32
C ARG A 83 -9.60 -11.95 -1.01
N PRO A 84 -9.89 -13.28 -1.01
CA PRO A 84 -9.55 -14.15 -2.15
C PRO A 84 -10.16 -13.72 -3.48
N GLU A 85 -11.36 -13.11 -3.45
CA GLU A 85 -12.04 -12.56 -4.61
C GLU A 85 -11.31 -11.37 -5.26
N ALA A 86 -10.42 -10.70 -4.52
CA ALA A 86 -9.61 -9.58 -4.99
C ALA A 86 -8.18 -10.01 -5.38
N ALA A 87 -7.80 -11.27 -5.19
CA ALA A 87 -6.40 -11.70 -5.35
C ALA A 87 -5.83 -11.41 -6.75
N SER A 88 -6.64 -11.51 -7.80
CA SER A 88 -6.19 -11.18 -9.16
C SER A 88 -5.78 -9.72 -9.33
N GLU A 89 -6.28 -8.80 -8.49
CA GLU A 89 -5.94 -7.38 -8.58
C GLU A 89 -4.46 -7.10 -8.29
N ALA A 90 -3.79 -8.01 -7.57
CA ALA A 90 -2.35 -7.94 -7.36
C ALA A 90 -1.56 -7.83 -8.68
N TYR A 91 -2.11 -8.31 -9.80
CA TYR A 91 -1.45 -8.28 -11.10
C TYR A 91 -2.02 -7.24 -12.09
N THR A 92 -3.00 -6.45 -11.69
CA THR A 92 -3.71 -5.49 -12.58
C THR A 92 -3.44 -4.03 -12.21
N PHE A 93 -3.12 -3.73 -10.95
CA PHE A 93 -2.83 -2.35 -10.54
C PHE A 93 -1.62 -1.79 -11.29
N THR A 94 -1.56 -0.46 -11.44
CA THR A 94 -0.57 0.22 -12.29
C THR A 94 0.50 0.93 -11.48
N PHE A 95 1.71 1.03 -12.04
CA PHE A 95 2.81 1.80 -11.47
C PHE A 95 3.05 3.06 -12.31
N TYR A 96 3.22 4.19 -11.63
CA TYR A 96 3.78 5.41 -12.17
C TYR A 96 5.11 5.69 -11.49
N ILE A 97 6.20 5.46 -12.21
CA ILE A 97 7.56 5.63 -11.70
C ILE A 97 7.98 7.09 -11.90
N ILE A 98 8.23 7.79 -10.80
CA ILE A 98 8.64 9.19 -10.75
C ILE A 98 10.08 9.26 -10.22
N ALA A 99 10.95 10.04 -10.85
CA ALA A 99 12.33 10.27 -10.40
C ALA A 99 13.11 8.96 -10.06
N ASN A 100 12.92 7.91 -10.87
CA ASN A 100 13.50 6.57 -10.68
C ASN A 100 13.05 5.86 -9.38
N GLY A 101 11.80 6.04 -8.97
CA GLY A 101 11.18 5.25 -7.91
C GLY A 101 11.28 3.75 -8.16
N SER A 102 11.27 2.98 -7.08
CA SER A 102 11.37 1.53 -7.17
C SER A 102 10.07 0.91 -7.69
N ALA A 103 10.19 -0.18 -8.44
CA ALA A 103 9.07 -1.03 -8.84
C ALA A 103 9.58 -2.47 -9.00
N GLN A 104 10.49 -2.88 -8.12
CA GLN A 104 11.05 -4.23 -8.08
C GLN A 104 9.95 -5.25 -7.85
N GLN A 105 9.99 -6.34 -8.63
CA GLN A 105 8.99 -7.42 -8.57
C GLN A 105 9.63 -8.80 -8.34
N THR A 106 10.92 -8.82 -8.05
CA THR A 106 11.62 -10.04 -7.64
C THR A 106 11.47 -10.23 -6.14
N PRO A 107 11.32 -11.47 -5.65
CA PRO A 107 11.33 -11.73 -4.22
C PRO A 107 12.60 -11.20 -3.55
N ASP A 108 12.43 -10.63 -2.36
CA ASP A 108 13.54 -10.12 -1.59
C ASP A 108 14.50 -11.22 -1.14
N ASN A 109 15.79 -10.88 -1.18
CA ASN A 109 16.83 -11.75 -0.63
C ASN A 109 16.90 -11.63 0.90
N ALA A 110 17.66 -12.52 1.54
CA ALA A 110 17.76 -12.56 3.01
C ALA A 110 18.26 -11.25 3.65
N THR A 111 19.09 -10.47 2.94
CA THR A 111 19.58 -9.17 3.43
C THR A 111 18.49 -8.11 3.36
N GLN A 112 17.72 -8.06 2.27
CA GLN A 112 16.58 -7.14 2.10
C GLN A 112 15.48 -7.44 3.12
N LEU A 113 15.11 -8.71 3.28
CA LEU A 113 14.16 -9.15 4.31
C LEU A 113 14.62 -8.78 5.72
N GLY A 114 15.91 -8.94 6.02
CA GLY A 114 16.48 -8.56 7.31
C GLY A 114 16.50 -7.05 7.56
N ALA A 115 16.46 -6.24 6.50
CA ALA A 115 16.37 -4.79 6.55
C ALA A 115 14.92 -4.27 6.55
N GLY A 116 13.94 -5.13 6.34
CA GLY A 116 12.53 -4.73 6.22
C GLY A 116 12.19 -4.06 4.88
N THR A 117 12.93 -4.39 3.81
CA THR A 117 12.57 -3.92 2.46
C THR A 117 11.14 -4.33 2.09
N ASP A 118 10.46 -3.44 1.38
CA ASP A 118 9.08 -3.58 0.88
C ASP A 118 8.00 -3.72 1.99
N LEU A 119 8.31 -3.45 3.27
CA LEU A 119 7.32 -3.55 4.35
C LEU A 119 6.19 -2.51 4.22
N GLU A 120 6.52 -1.24 4.03
CA GLU A 120 5.54 -0.15 3.88
C GLU A 120 4.85 -0.25 2.52
N GLY A 121 5.63 -0.45 1.45
CA GLY A 121 5.09 -0.57 0.10
C GLY A 121 4.08 -1.72 -0.03
N ASN A 122 4.36 -2.88 0.57
CA ASN A 122 3.38 -3.98 0.60
C ASN A 122 2.19 -3.64 1.51
N LEU A 123 2.41 -3.11 2.72
CA LEU A 123 1.34 -2.77 3.67
C LEU A 123 0.30 -1.83 3.03
N ASP A 124 0.74 -0.78 2.35
CA ASP A 124 -0.12 0.21 1.71
C ASP A 124 -0.98 -0.42 0.61
N ALA A 125 -0.37 -1.15 -0.31
CA ALA A 125 -1.07 -1.77 -1.44
C ALA A 125 -2.00 -2.91 -1.00
N GLU A 126 -1.54 -3.76 -0.07
CA GLU A 126 -2.35 -4.84 0.52
C GLU A 126 -3.60 -4.30 1.20
N THR A 127 -3.43 -3.24 2.00
CA THR A 127 -4.53 -2.61 2.73
C THR A 127 -5.51 -1.95 1.75
N LEU A 128 -5.05 -1.13 0.82
CA LEU A 128 -5.92 -0.43 -0.12
C LEU A 128 -6.69 -1.39 -1.03
N ILE A 129 -6.02 -2.40 -1.63
CA ILE A 129 -6.71 -3.36 -2.50
C ILE A 129 -7.74 -4.15 -1.71
N ALA A 130 -7.43 -4.58 -0.48
CA ALA A 130 -8.37 -5.38 0.31
C ALA A 130 -9.60 -4.60 0.77
N ILE A 131 -9.49 -3.28 0.98
CA ILE A 131 -10.59 -2.40 1.38
C ILE A 131 -11.41 -1.92 0.18
N ASP A 132 -10.76 -1.46 -0.89
CA ASP A 132 -11.40 -0.71 -1.98
C ASP A 132 -11.82 -1.55 -3.19
N TYR A 133 -11.52 -2.85 -3.18
CA TYR A 133 -11.90 -3.78 -4.27
C TYR A 133 -13.39 -3.63 -4.67
N PRO A 134 -13.72 -3.52 -5.98
CA PRO A 134 -12.84 -3.66 -7.15
C PRO A 134 -12.39 -2.33 -7.77
N THR A 135 -12.16 -1.30 -6.97
CA THR A 135 -11.67 0.01 -7.45
C THR A 135 -10.21 -0.11 -7.94
N PRO A 136 -9.86 0.37 -9.16
CA PRO A 136 -8.49 0.39 -9.66
C PRO A 136 -7.55 1.18 -8.77
N LEU A 137 -6.39 0.58 -8.50
CA LEU A 137 -5.29 1.18 -7.76
C LEU A 137 -4.19 1.67 -8.71
N ILE A 138 -3.64 2.84 -8.37
CA ILE A 138 -2.46 3.44 -8.99
C ILE A 138 -1.39 3.62 -7.91
N ALA A 139 -0.22 3.01 -8.08
CA ALA A 139 0.94 3.22 -7.23
C ALA A 139 1.88 4.26 -7.85
N PHE A 140 2.08 5.39 -7.17
CA PHE A 140 3.05 6.40 -7.54
C PHE A 140 4.34 6.17 -6.79
N THR A 141 5.30 5.49 -7.42
CA THR A 141 6.59 5.20 -6.80
C THR A 141 7.56 6.33 -7.12
N THR A 142 8.00 7.05 -6.09
CA THR A 142 8.81 8.25 -6.25
C THR A 142 10.19 8.03 -5.67
N GLY A 143 11.19 8.15 -6.53
CA GLY A 143 12.60 8.06 -6.14
C GLY A 143 13.24 9.43 -5.98
N GLY A 144 14.53 9.38 -5.69
CA GLY A 144 15.35 10.56 -5.44
C GLY A 144 15.38 10.95 -3.98
N SER A 145 16.46 11.63 -3.60
CA SER A 145 16.60 12.29 -2.31
C SER A 145 16.98 13.76 -2.57
N LEU A 146 16.43 14.67 -1.79
CA LEU A 146 16.87 16.07 -1.82
C LEU A 146 18.23 16.18 -1.12
N PRO A 147 19.04 17.22 -1.40
CA PRO A 147 20.20 17.52 -0.56
C PRO A 147 19.75 17.73 0.90
N PHE A 148 20.34 16.97 1.81
CA PHE A 148 20.01 16.98 3.24
C PHE A 148 20.98 17.86 4.05
N ASP A 149 20.43 18.70 4.93
CA ASP A 149 21.19 19.46 5.93
C ASP A 149 20.81 18.96 7.34
N PRO A 150 21.69 18.22 8.03
CA PRO A 150 21.37 17.58 9.31
C PRO A 150 21.07 18.58 10.43
N SER A 151 20.10 18.23 11.28
CA SER A 151 19.75 18.97 12.50
C SER A 151 20.11 18.18 13.77
N ALA A 152 19.93 18.81 14.94
CA ALA A 152 20.15 18.13 16.22
C ALA A 152 19.14 17.01 16.50
N SER A 153 17.94 17.07 15.90
CA SER A 153 16.89 16.04 16.01
C SER A 153 16.92 15.02 14.88
N THR A 154 17.42 15.40 13.70
CA THR A 154 17.41 14.57 12.49
C THR A 154 18.82 14.53 11.92
N THR A 155 19.56 13.46 12.21
CA THR A 155 20.98 13.31 11.83
C THR A 155 21.20 12.52 10.55
N THR A 156 20.13 11.97 9.97
CA THR A 156 20.11 11.17 8.74
C THR A 156 19.09 11.74 7.77
N ASP A 157 19.37 11.70 6.47
CA ASP A 157 18.46 12.19 5.43
C ASP A 157 17.14 11.39 5.46
N THR A 158 16.08 12.04 5.92
CA THR A 158 14.71 11.54 5.89
C THR A 158 13.88 12.24 4.83
N ASN A 159 14.46 13.13 4.01
CA ASN A 159 13.70 13.95 3.07
C ASN A 159 13.07 13.05 2.00
N GLU A 160 11.78 12.83 2.13
CA GLU A 160 11.02 12.11 1.12
C GLU A 160 10.81 13.02 -0.11
N PRO A 161 10.85 12.48 -1.34
CA PRO A 161 10.73 13.26 -2.57
C PRO A 161 9.28 13.73 -2.85
N TYR A 162 8.55 14.19 -1.82
CA TYR A 162 7.16 14.61 -1.88
C TYR A 162 6.92 15.67 -2.96
N LEU A 163 7.78 16.69 -3.07
CA LEU A 163 7.64 17.71 -4.11
C LEU A 163 7.81 17.16 -5.54
N ASN A 164 8.62 16.11 -5.75
CA ASN A 164 8.73 15.49 -7.08
C ASN A 164 7.39 14.82 -7.46
N TRP A 165 6.79 14.12 -6.51
CA TRP A 165 5.47 13.53 -6.67
C TRP A 165 4.39 14.61 -6.89
N LEU A 166 4.36 15.65 -6.05
CA LEU A 166 3.35 16.71 -6.12
C LEU A 166 3.40 17.42 -7.49
N ASN A 167 4.59 17.79 -7.96
CA ASN A 167 4.76 18.40 -9.28
C ASN A 167 4.33 17.45 -10.41
N TYR A 168 4.62 16.16 -10.29
CA TYR A 168 4.20 15.17 -11.28
C TYR A 168 2.67 15.08 -11.35
N VAL A 169 2.01 14.94 -10.20
CA VAL A 169 0.54 14.79 -10.09
C VAL A 169 -0.18 16.05 -10.57
N LEU A 170 0.29 17.25 -10.20
CA LEU A 170 -0.29 18.52 -10.65
C LEU A 170 -0.22 18.72 -12.18
N ALA A 171 0.70 18.02 -12.86
CA ALA A 171 0.83 18.07 -14.31
C ALA A 171 -0.05 17.04 -15.05
N GLN A 172 -0.72 16.11 -14.34
CA GLN A 172 -1.52 15.08 -14.99
C GLN A 172 -2.93 15.58 -15.35
N PRO A 173 -3.44 15.25 -16.55
CA PRO A 173 -4.79 15.63 -16.96
C PRO A 173 -5.88 14.73 -16.34
N ASP A 174 -5.50 13.57 -15.82
CA ASP A 174 -6.39 12.58 -15.22
C ASP A 174 -5.75 12.02 -13.95
N LEU A 175 -6.46 12.11 -12.83
CA LEU A 175 -5.99 11.72 -11.51
C LEU A 175 -6.99 10.81 -10.81
N PRO A 176 -6.52 9.93 -9.89
CA PRO A 176 -7.43 9.26 -8.97
C PRO A 176 -8.14 10.27 -8.06
N GLN A 177 -9.39 9.97 -7.72
CA GLN A 177 -10.22 10.88 -6.92
C GLN A 177 -9.84 10.86 -5.43
N THR A 178 -9.17 9.80 -5.00
CA THR A 178 -8.59 9.67 -3.67
C THR A 178 -7.13 9.28 -3.82
N ILE A 179 -6.24 9.95 -3.10
CA ILE A 179 -4.84 9.54 -2.98
C ILE A 179 -4.55 9.36 -1.50
N SER A 180 -4.09 8.17 -1.13
CA SER A 180 -3.54 7.87 0.20
C SER A 180 -2.05 8.14 0.19
N THR A 181 -1.54 8.77 1.25
CA THR A 181 -0.13 9.05 1.41
C THR A 181 0.29 8.81 2.86
N SER A 182 1.28 7.95 3.06
CA SER A 182 1.88 7.63 4.36
C SER A 182 3.17 8.45 4.57
N TYR A 183 3.14 9.73 4.22
CA TYR A 183 4.26 10.67 4.37
C TYR A 183 4.09 11.55 5.61
N GLY A 184 5.20 11.83 6.30
CA GLY A 184 5.25 12.88 7.30
C GLY A 184 6.68 13.26 7.69
N ASP A 185 6.90 14.57 7.88
CA ASP A 185 8.12 15.16 8.44
C ASP A 185 7.75 16.12 9.61
N ASP A 186 8.72 16.42 10.47
CA ASP A 186 8.56 17.43 11.52
C ASP A 186 8.48 18.83 10.89
N GLU A 187 7.31 19.48 10.90
CA GLU A 187 7.10 20.78 10.22
C GLU A 187 8.16 21.85 10.57
N GLN A 188 8.70 21.82 11.78
CA GLN A 188 9.71 22.80 12.23
C GLN A 188 11.11 22.56 11.65
N THR A 189 11.39 21.39 11.08
CA THR A 189 12.68 21.08 10.43
C THR A 189 12.71 21.51 8.97
N GLU A 190 11.54 21.70 8.37
CA GLU A 190 11.44 22.01 6.95
C GLU A 190 11.70 23.49 6.63
N PRO A 191 12.47 23.80 5.56
CA PRO A 191 12.64 25.17 5.11
C PRO A 191 11.29 25.82 4.77
N TYR A 192 11.06 27.03 5.26
CA TYR A 192 9.81 27.77 5.01
C TYR A 192 9.41 27.82 3.52
N ALA A 193 10.39 27.99 2.63
CA ALA A 193 10.15 28.02 1.19
C ALA A 193 9.67 26.66 0.62
N TYR A 194 10.13 25.55 1.19
CA TYR A 194 9.69 24.19 0.83
C TYR A 194 8.23 23.98 1.24
N VAL A 195 7.90 24.25 2.51
CA VAL A 195 6.53 24.10 3.04
C VAL A 195 5.54 25.01 2.31
N THR A 196 5.92 26.25 2.02
CA THR A 196 5.08 27.21 1.27
C THR A 196 4.84 26.77 -0.17
N LEU A 197 5.75 26.02 -0.78
CA LEU A 197 5.57 25.48 -2.12
C LEU A 197 4.71 24.21 -2.12
N ALA A 198 4.79 23.42 -1.04
CA ALA A 198 4.00 22.20 -0.88
C ALA A 198 2.51 22.48 -0.57
N CYS A 199 2.20 23.63 0.05
CA CYS A 199 0.86 24.05 0.46
C CYS A 199 0.16 24.93 -0.58
#